data_AF-A0A1E4SE68-F1
#
_entry.id   AF-A0A1E4SE68-F1
#
_cell.length_a   1.000
_cell.length_b   1.000
_cell.length_c   1.000
_cell.angle_alpha   90.00
_cell.angle_beta   90.00
_cell.angle_gamma   90.00
#
_symmetry.space_group_name_H-M   'P 1'
#
loop_
_entity.id
_entity.type
_entity.pdbx_description
1 polymer ?
#
loop_
_entity_poly.entity_id
_entity_poly.type
_entity_poly.pdbx_seq_one_letter_code
_entity_poly.pdbx_strand_id
1 'polypeptide(L)'
;MEKLPDPIRIDDVTSGKIDPTLIYNELDRLKLEINILRNDMSLFVKALATIPQNQSQQEYYTVVLLRLKTVQNSIKEYCIQYNKLLPIINLAQIKLGHEVEILNQNGSQGSANSPSKTVGAKTKRSNSNGKITQAGFKAGNIKAK
;
A
#
# COMPACT_ATOMS: atom_id res chain seq x y z
N MET A 1 1.62 -31.02 -5.75
CA MET A 1 0.73 -30.03 -5.11
C MET A 1 -0.16 -29.46 -6.18
N GLU A 2 -1.47 -29.68 -6.07
CA GLU A 2 -2.44 -29.09 -7.00
C GLU A 2 -2.42 -27.57 -6.84
N LYS A 3 -2.39 -26.85 -7.97
CA LYS A 3 -2.42 -25.39 -7.99
C LYS A 3 -3.87 -24.92 -8.03
N LEU A 4 -4.15 -23.82 -7.35
CA LEU A 4 -5.46 -23.16 -7.47
C LEU A 4 -5.71 -22.75 -8.94
N PRO A 5 -6.94 -22.95 -9.43
CA PRO A 5 -7.32 -22.50 -10.76
C PRO A 5 -7.27 -20.97 -10.85
N ASP A 6 -7.01 -20.46 -12.04
CA ASP A 6 -7.04 -19.04 -12.35
C ASP A 6 -7.97 -18.82 -13.56
N PRO A 7 -9.10 -18.10 -13.42
CA PRO A 7 -9.56 -17.35 -12.25
C PRO A 7 -10.34 -18.20 -11.22
N ILE A 8 -10.32 -17.77 -9.95
CA ILE A 8 -11.18 -18.33 -8.91
C ILE A 8 -12.56 -17.68 -8.95
N ARG A 9 -13.62 -18.47 -9.12
CA ARG A 9 -15.02 -18.01 -9.06
C ARG A 9 -15.69 -18.53 -7.79
N ILE A 10 -16.53 -17.69 -7.17
CA ILE A 10 -17.23 -18.07 -5.93
C ILE A 10 -18.13 -19.30 -6.15
N ASP A 11 -18.82 -19.36 -7.28
CA ASP A 11 -19.71 -20.47 -7.61
C ASP A 11 -18.97 -21.82 -7.67
N ASP A 12 -17.73 -21.82 -8.17
CA ASP A 12 -16.88 -23.01 -8.24
C ASP A 12 -16.43 -23.48 -6.84
N VAL A 13 -16.31 -22.56 -5.88
CA VAL A 13 -16.03 -22.90 -4.46
C VAL A 13 -17.30 -23.45 -3.79
N THR A 14 -18.44 -22.80 -3.98
CA THR A 14 -19.71 -23.23 -3.35
C THR A 14 -20.25 -24.54 -3.92
N SER A 15 -19.95 -24.83 -5.19
CA SER A 15 -20.32 -26.09 -5.84
C SER A 15 -19.37 -27.26 -5.52
N GLY A 16 -18.29 -27.01 -4.78
CA GLY A 16 -17.30 -28.03 -4.40
C GLY A 16 -16.32 -28.41 -5.50
N LYS A 17 -16.33 -27.70 -6.64
CA LYS A 17 -15.36 -27.89 -7.74
C LYS A 17 -13.95 -27.43 -7.34
N ILE A 18 -13.86 -26.44 -6.47
CA ILE A 18 -12.61 -26.04 -5.81
C ILE A 18 -12.66 -26.53 -4.37
N ASP A 19 -11.69 -27.38 -4.00
CA ASP A 19 -11.53 -27.80 -2.62
C ASP A 19 -11.13 -26.60 -1.74
N PRO A 20 -11.91 -26.28 -0.68
CA PRO A 20 -11.56 -25.22 0.28
C PRO A 20 -10.17 -25.39 0.89
N THR A 21 -9.68 -26.62 1.03
CA THR A 21 -8.34 -26.91 1.57
C THR A 21 -7.23 -26.29 0.72
N LEU A 22 -7.40 -26.25 -0.60
CA LEU A 22 -6.44 -25.59 -1.50
C LEU A 22 -6.36 -24.09 -1.26
N ILE A 23 -7.50 -23.45 -0.93
CA ILE A 23 -7.56 -22.02 -0.60
C ILE A 23 -6.82 -21.76 0.71
N TYR A 24 -7.06 -22.58 1.75
CA TYR A 24 -6.37 -22.45 3.03
C TYR A 24 -4.86 -22.65 2.90
N ASN A 25 -4.44 -23.65 2.15
CA ASN A 25 -3.02 -23.91 1.87
C ASN A 25 -2.35 -22.73 1.16
N GLU A 26 -3.03 -22.10 0.20
CA GLU A 26 -2.48 -20.92 -0.48
C GLU A 26 -2.42 -19.71 0.44
N LEU A 27 -3.41 -19.50 1.31
CA LEU A 27 -3.35 -18.45 2.33
C LEU A 27 -2.15 -18.63 3.26
N ASP A 28 -1.88 -19.84 3.72
CA ASP A 28 -0.74 -20.13 4.58
C ASP A 28 0.59 -19.98 3.82
N ARG A 29 0.64 -20.37 2.55
CA ARG A 29 1.77 -20.11 1.66
C ARG A 29 2.05 -18.61 1.54
N LEU A 30 1.01 -17.79 1.30
CA LEU A 30 1.15 -16.33 1.20
C LEU A 30 1.59 -15.70 2.52
N LYS A 31 1.09 -16.17 3.68
CA LYS A 31 1.56 -15.72 5.00
C LYS A 31 3.05 -16.01 5.20
N LEU A 32 3.54 -17.15 4.71
CA LEU A 32 4.98 -17.44 4.74
C LEU A 32 5.74 -16.52 3.78
N GLU A 33 5.24 -16.35 2.57
CA GLU A 33 5.88 -15.56 1.51
C GLU A 33 6.03 -14.08 1.88
N ILE A 34 5.02 -13.46 2.49
CA ILE A 34 5.11 -12.07 2.96
C ILE A 34 6.14 -11.90 4.08
N ASN A 35 6.32 -12.91 4.93
CA ASN A 35 7.36 -12.90 5.98
C ASN A 35 8.76 -12.99 5.39
N ILE A 36 8.94 -13.81 4.35
CA ILE A 36 10.20 -13.91 3.60
C ILE A 36 10.49 -12.57 2.92
N LEU A 37 9.51 -12.01 2.20
CA LEU A 37 9.65 -10.72 1.52
C LEU A 37 10.04 -9.60 2.50
N ARG A 38 9.41 -9.54 3.68
CA ARG A 38 9.77 -8.57 4.73
C ARG A 38 11.24 -8.71 5.14
N ASN A 39 11.73 -9.94 5.30
CA ASN A 39 13.13 -10.20 5.65
C ASN A 39 14.07 -9.77 4.52
N ASP A 40 13.74 -10.08 3.28
CA ASP A 40 14.54 -9.71 2.10
C ASP A 40 14.60 -8.19 1.92
N MET A 41 13.48 -7.49 2.14
CA MET A 41 13.43 -6.03 2.17
C MET A 41 14.33 -5.47 3.27
N SER A 42 14.31 -6.05 4.47
CA SER A 42 15.20 -5.63 5.56
C SER A 42 16.68 -5.79 5.18
N LEU A 43 17.04 -6.92 4.57
CA LEU A 43 18.41 -7.16 4.12
C LEU A 43 18.82 -6.23 2.97
N PHE A 44 17.91 -5.91 2.05
CA PHE A 44 18.14 -4.95 0.99
C PHE A 44 18.42 -3.54 1.56
N VAL A 45 17.58 -3.07 2.49
CA VAL A 45 17.78 -1.77 3.16
C VAL A 45 19.10 -1.74 3.94
N LYS A 46 19.44 -2.81 4.66
CA LYS A 46 20.73 -2.93 5.35
C LYS A 46 21.92 -2.87 4.38
N ALA A 47 21.80 -3.55 3.24
CA ALA A 47 22.83 -3.53 2.21
C ALA A 47 23.01 -2.12 1.63
N LEU A 48 21.94 -1.35 1.43
CA LEU A 48 22.03 0.05 1.00
C LEU A 48 22.67 0.98 2.04
N ALA A 49 22.40 0.72 3.32
CA ALA A 49 22.87 1.56 4.41
C ALA A 49 24.32 1.28 4.84
N THR A 50 24.91 0.17 4.39
CA THR A 50 26.22 -0.30 4.86
C THR A 50 27.18 -0.44 3.70
N ILE A 51 28.30 0.30 3.72
CA ILE A 51 29.39 0.13 2.76
C ILE A 51 30.45 -0.77 3.42
N PRO A 52 30.66 -2.02 2.94
CA PRO A 52 31.64 -2.92 3.53
C PRO A 52 33.05 -2.40 3.25
N GLN A 53 33.90 -2.31 4.27
CA GLN A 53 35.26 -1.77 4.12
C GLN A 53 36.19 -2.66 3.28
N ASN A 54 35.84 -3.94 3.12
CA ASN A 54 36.65 -4.95 2.44
C ASN A 54 36.09 -5.38 1.07
N GLN A 55 35.08 -4.67 0.54
CA GLN A 55 34.50 -4.97 -0.78
C GLN A 55 34.83 -3.87 -1.78
N SER A 56 35.02 -4.28 -3.03
CA SER A 56 35.07 -3.33 -4.14
C SER A 56 33.71 -2.68 -4.37
N GLN A 57 33.71 -1.45 -4.91
CA GLN A 57 32.47 -0.75 -5.26
C GLN A 57 31.61 -1.55 -6.26
N GLN A 58 32.24 -2.30 -7.15
CA GLN A 58 31.55 -3.12 -8.15
C GLN A 58 30.84 -4.33 -7.51
N GLU A 59 31.49 -5.00 -6.56
CA GLU A 59 30.86 -6.10 -5.81
C GLU A 59 29.68 -5.59 -4.98
N TYR A 60 29.86 -4.46 -4.29
CA TYR A 60 28.79 -3.79 -3.55
C TYR A 60 27.58 -3.50 -4.45
N TYR A 61 27.82 -2.85 -5.60
CA TYR A 61 26.77 -2.53 -6.57
C TYR A 61 26.05 -3.78 -7.05
N THR A 62 26.80 -4.85 -7.35
CA THR A 62 26.25 -6.12 -7.83
C THR A 62 25.33 -6.76 -6.78
N VAL A 63 25.74 -6.77 -5.51
CA VAL A 63 24.94 -7.31 -4.41
C VAL A 63 23.65 -6.51 -4.20
N VAL A 64 23.74 -5.19 -4.22
CA VAL A 64 22.57 -4.31 -4.06
C VAL A 64 21.60 -4.50 -5.22
N LEU A 65 22.07 -4.53 -6.47
CA LEU A 65 21.24 -4.73 -7.64
C LEU A 65 20.54 -6.10 -7.62
N LEU A 66 21.26 -7.15 -7.23
CA LEU A 66 20.69 -8.49 -7.10
C LEU A 66 19.55 -8.50 -6.08
N ARG A 67 19.78 -7.94 -4.88
CA ARG A 67 18.76 -7.86 -3.82
C ARG A 67 17.54 -7.04 -4.25
N LEU A 68 17.75 -5.93 -4.96
CA LEU A 68 16.66 -5.13 -5.52
C LEU A 68 15.79 -5.97 -6.47
N LYS A 69 16.42 -6.68 -7.40
CA LYS A 69 15.71 -7.55 -8.35
C LYS A 69 14.93 -8.65 -7.65
N THR A 70 15.53 -9.29 -6.64
CA THR A 70 14.85 -10.30 -5.81
C THR A 70 13.60 -9.72 -5.16
N VAL A 71 13.71 -8.60 -4.44
CA VAL A 71 12.57 -7.95 -3.78
C VAL A 71 11.48 -7.57 -4.80
N GLN A 72 11.85 -6.98 -5.93
CA GLN A 72 10.89 -6.62 -6.98
C GLN A 72 10.16 -7.82 -7.55
N ASN A 73 10.86 -8.93 -7.77
CA ASN A 73 10.25 -10.15 -8.30
C ASN A 73 9.30 -10.78 -7.26
N SER A 74 9.74 -10.89 -6.01
CA SER A 74 8.92 -11.41 -4.92
C SER A 74 7.66 -10.58 -4.68
N ILE A 75 7.72 -9.25 -4.80
CA ILE A 75 6.52 -8.39 -4.73
C ILE A 75 5.55 -8.73 -5.86
N LYS A 76 6.04 -8.84 -7.10
CA LYS A 76 5.18 -9.16 -8.26
C LYS A 76 4.52 -10.51 -8.10
N GLU A 77 5.28 -11.54 -7.72
CA GLU A 77 4.78 -12.90 -7.50
C GLU A 77 3.75 -12.93 -6.37
N TYR A 78 4.05 -12.31 -5.24
CA TYR A 78 3.10 -12.19 -4.13
C TYR A 78 1.80 -11.53 -4.56
N CYS A 79 1.86 -10.40 -5.26
CA CYS A 79 0.67 -9.68 -5.73
C CYS A 79 -0.15 -10.54 -6.70
N ILE A 80 0.48 -11.24 -7.65
CA ILE A 80 -0.25 -12.13 -8.58
C ILE A 80 -1.05 -13.17 -7.80
N GLN A 81 -0.45 -13.77 -6.79
CA GLN A 81 -1.06 -14.86 -6.03
C GLN A 81 -2.12 -14.35 -5.04
N TYR A 82 -1.86 -13.22 -4.39
CA TYR A 82 -2.85 -12.52 -3.57
C TYR A 82 -4.10 -12.14 -4.36
N ASN A 83 -3.91 -11.58 -5.56
CA ASN A 83 -5.00 -11.12 -6.42
C ASN A 83 -5.93 -12.26 -6.84
N LYS A 84 -5.42 -13.50 -6.97
CA LYS A 84 -6.26 -14.67 -7.25
C LYS A 84 -7.24 -14.98 -6.13
N LEU A 85 -6.85 -14.72 -4.88
CA LEU A 85 -7.68 -14.95 -3.70
C LEU A 85 -8.65 -13.80 -3.42
N LEU A 86 -8.47 -12.64 -4.06
CA LEU A 86 -9.27 -11.44 -3.82
C LEU A 86 -10.78 -11.68 -3.91
N PRO A 87 -11.34 -12.46 -4.87
CA PRO A 87 -12.77 -12.75 -4.89
C PRO A 87 -13.27 -13.39 -3.59
N ILE A 88 -12.50 -14.33 -3.04
CA ILE A 88 -12.84 -15.05 -1.81
C ILE A 88 -12.69 -14.12 -0.60
N ILE A 89 -11.59 -13.35 -0.55
CA ILE A 89 -11.34 -12.37 0.52
C ILE A 89 -12.47 -11.35 0.57
N ASN A 90 -12.86 -10.80 -0.58
CA ASN A 90 -13.93 -9.82 -0.70
C ASN A 90 -15.29 -10.39 -0.27
N LEU A 91 -15.59 -11.65 -0.63
CA LEU A 91 -16.80 -12.32 -0.13
C LEU A 91 -16.78 -12.45 1.39
N ALA A 92 -15.64 -12.83 1.99
CA ALA A 92 -15.49 -12.94 3.43
C ALA A 92 -15.66 -11.57 4.12
N GLN A 93 -15.07 -10.52 3.56
CA GLN A 93 -15.22 -9.13 4.05
C GLN A 93 -16.68 -8.70 4.06
N ILE A 94 -17.42 -8.91 2.96
CA ILE A 94 -18.86 -8.59 2.87
C ILE A 94 -19.65 -9.34 3.96
N LYS A 95 -19.38 -10.64 4.13
CA LYS A 95 -20.06 -11.46 5.15
C LYS A 95 -19.76 -11.01 6.58
N LEU A 96 -18.59 -10.43 6.82
CA LEU A 96 -18.18 -9.87 8.12
C LEU A 96 -18.62 -8.41 8.30
N GLY A 97 -19.22 -7.77 7.29
CA GLY A 97 -19.61 -6.37 7.33
C GLY A 97 -18.45 -5.38 7.13
N HIS A 98 -17.33 -5.83 6.57
CA HIS A 98 -16.17 -5.00 6.23
C HIS A 98 -16.28 -4.44 4.80
N GLU A 99 -15.60 -3.32 4.54
CA GLU A 99 -15.46 -2.78 3.19
C GLU A 99 -14.64 -3.71 2.30
N VAL A 100 -14.97 -3.72 1.01
CA VAL A 100 -14.36 -4.58 0.00
C VAL A 100 -13.05 -3.99 -0.49
N GLU A 101 -12.01 -4.81 -0.60
CA GLU A 101 -10.76 -4.40 -1.24
C GLU A 101 -10.91 -4.26 -2.76
N ILE A 102 -10.71 -3.03 -3.25
CA ILE A 102 -10.63 -2.71 -4.66
C ILE A 102 -9.17 -2.39 -4.98
N LEU A 103 -8.55 -3.23 -5.81
CA LEU A 103 -7.22 -2.94 -6.33
C LEU A 103 -7.33 -1.81 -7.37
N ASN A 104 -6.67 -0.69 -7.13
CA ASN A 104 -6.43 0.31 -8.16
C ASN A 104 -5.53 -0.31 -9.23
N GLN A 105 -6.11 -0.79 -10.33
CA GLN A 105 -5.37 -1.29 -11.48
C GLN A 105 -4.67 -0.11 -12.15
N ASN A 106 -3.41 0.12 -11.79
CA ASN A 106 -2.43 1.01 -12.42
C ASN A 106 -2.86 2.45 -12.77
N GLY A 107 -2.37 3.40 -11.97
CA GLY A 107 -1.73 4.62 -12.47
C GLY A 107 -2.56 5.55 -13.35
N SER A 108 -3.55 6.22 -12.78
CA SER A 108 -3.91 7.61 -13.12
C SER A 108 -4.96 8.13 -12.15
N GLN A 109 -4.74 9.37 -11.71
CA GLN A 109 -5.63 10.22 -10.92
C GLN A 109 -5.69 9.90 -9.41
N GLY A 110 -5.04 10.79 -8.65
CA GLY A 110 -5.28 10.92 -7.22
C GLY A 110 -6.76 11.16 -6.97
N SER A 111 -7.36 10.31 -6.14
CA SER A 111 -8.69 10.56 -5.63
C SER A 111 -8.55 11.26 -4.28
N ALA A 112 -8.76 12.56 -4.33
CA ALA A 112 -8.93 13.41 -3.18
C ALA A 112 -10.15 12.94 -2.35
N ASN A 113 -9.96 12.95 -1.03
CA ASN A 113 -10.97 13.18 0.01
C ASN A 113 -12.36 12.54 -0.17
N SER A 114 -12.61 11.47 0.58
CA SER A 114 -13.96 11.24 1.11
C SER A 114 -14.12 12.01 2.43
N PRO A 115 -15.13 12.90 2.57
CA PRO A 115 -15.35 13.62 3.81
C PRO A 115 -16.04 12.73 4.84
N SER A 116 -15.36 12.51 5.96
CA SER A 116 -15.96 12.01 7.20
C SER A 116 -17.08 12.95 7.64
N LYS A 117 -18.34 12.51 7.56
CA LYS A 117 -19.48 13.23 8.17
C LYS A 117 -19.50 12.92 9.66
N THR A 118 -18.71 13.67 10.43
CA THR A 118 -18.97 13.86 11.85
C THR A 118 -20.30 14.60 12.03
N VAL A 119 -21.21 13.95 12.74
CA VAL A 119 -22.49 14.49 13.22
C VAL A 119 -22.20 15.66 14.16
N GLY A 120 -22.59 16.87 13.77
CA GLY A 120 -22.36 18.10 14.55
C GLY A 120 -23.61 18.97 14.56
N ALA A 121 -24.12 19.20 15.76
CA ALA A 121 -25.40 19.83 16.07
C ALA A 121 -25.55 21.27 15.57
N LYS A 122 -26.79 21.62 15.19
CA LYS A 122 -27.31 22.99 15.02
C LYS A 122 -27.03 23.83 16.27
N THR A 123 -26.37 24.98 16.14
CA THR A 123 -26.75 26.20 16.88
C THR A 123 -26.38 27.46 16.07
N LYS A 124 -27.26 28.44 16.16
CA LYS A 124 -27.43 29.67 15.36
C LYS A 124 -26.92 30.88 16.15
N ARG A 125 -26.49 31.95 15.44
CA ARG A 125 -26.24 33.37 15.85
C ARG A 125 -24.74 33.75 15.84
N SER A 126 -24.29 34.94 15.47
CA SER A 126 -24.84 36.06 14.68
C SER A 126 -23.69 37.06 14.41
N ASN A 127 -23.77 37.69 13.25
CA ASN A 127 -23.09 38.87 12.70
C ASN A 127 -22.50 39.91 13.69
N SER A 128 -21.26 40.36 13.45
CA SER A 128 -20.84 41.75 13.70
C SER A 128 -19.58 42.10 12.88
N ASN A 129 -19.78 42.93 11.86
CA ASN A 129 -18.75 43.52 11.01
C ASN A 129 -18.30 44.85 11.66
N GLY A 130 -17.02 44.98 12.03
CA GLY A 130 -16.46 46.14 12.71
C GLY A 130 -15.15 46.60 12.06
N LYS A 131 -15.27 47.67 11.28
CA LYS A 131 -14.24 48.35 10.49
C LYS A 131 -13.29 49.14 11.42
N ILE A 132 -11.98 48.90 11.38
CA ILE A 132 -10.98 49.86 11.88
C ILE A 132 -9.83 49.99 10.86
N THR A 133 -9.80 51.15 10.23
CA THR A 133 -8.69 51.73 9.47
C THR A 133 -7.64 52.30 10.42
N GLN A 134 -6.35 52.04 10.19
CA GLN A 134 -5.31 53.00 10.57
C GLN A 134 -4.07 52.88 9.68
N ALA A 135 -3.46 54.04 9.45
CA ALA A 135 -2.52 54.38 8.40
C ALA A 135 -1.05 54.12 8.75
N GLY A 136 -0.24 54.04 7.70
CA GLY A 136 1.13 54.57 7.67
C GLY A 136 2.24 53.66 8.18
N PHE A 137 3.12 53.21 7.29
CA PHE A 137 4.56 53.51 7.27
C PHE A 137 5.23 52.74 6.11
N LYS A 138 5.77 53.48 5.13
CA LYS A 138 6.73 53.02 4.12
C LYS A 138 8.07 53.68 4.43
N ALA A 139 9.14 52.90 4.54
CA ALA A 139 10.49 53.18 4.03
C ALA A 139 11.50 52.19 4.64
N GLY A 140 12.39 51.64 3.82
CA GLY A 140 13.50 50.82 4.31
C GLY A 140 14.18 49.99 3.24
N ASN A 141 14.75 50.66 2.23
CA ASN A 141 15.61 50.08 1.21
C ASN A 141 16.97 49.76 1.84
N ILE A 142 17.44 48.51 1.81
CA ILE A 142 18.82 48.15 2.23
C ILE A 142 19.53 47.47 1.07
N LYS A 143 20.59 48.12 0.60
CA LYS A 143 21.57 47.65 -0.38
C LYS A 143 22.91 47.50 0.34
N ALA A 144 23.53 46.33 0.23
CA ALA A 144 24.95 46.10 0.52
C ALA A 144 25.28 44.68 0.03
N LYS A 145 26.42 44.36 -0.57
CA LYS A 145 27.48 45.13 -1.23
C LYS A 145 28.23 44.09 -2.08
#